data_AF-A0A0D1W6B1-F1
#
_entry.id   AF-A0A0D1W6B1-F1
#
_cell.length_a   1.000
_cell.length_b   1.000
_cell.length_c   1.000
_cell.angle_alpha   90.00
_cell.angle_beta   90.00
_cell.angle_gamma   90.00
#
_symmetry.space_group_name_H-M   'P 1'
#
loop_
_entity.id
_entity.type
_entity.pdbx_description
1 polymer ?
#
loop_
_entity_poly.entity_id
_entity_poly.type
_entity_poly.pdbx_seq_one_letter_code
_entity_poly.pdbx_strand_id
1 'polypeptide(L)' 'MSLPEAQNKIVDSVVLIQDLVEDIVSRVRKSLIFVDLDGVNLSRDGSVAIMQVLVPPNPTVHVIDMNLLQDKGF' A
#
# COMPACT_ATOMS: atom_id res chain seq x y z
N MET A 1 -17.68 -20.14 -8.85
CA MET A 1 -16.26 -20.03 -8.48
C MET A 1 -16.12 -18.67 -7.81
N SER A 2 -16.01 -18.64 -6.48
CA SER A 2 -15.78 -17.39 -5.73
C SER A 2 -14.32 -16.98 -5.93
N LEU A 3 -14.08 -15.67 -6.11
CA LEU A 3 -12.72 -15.13 -6.00
C LEU A 3 -12.24 -15.40 -4.57
N PRO A 4 -10.98 -15.81 -4.35
CA PRO A 4 -10.42 -15.87 -3.01
C PRO A 4 -10.58 -14.49 -2.37
N GLU A 5 -11.01 -14.45 -1.11
CA GLU A 5 -11.22 -13.22 -0.38
C GLU A 5 -9.88 -12.46 -0.33
N ALA A 6 -9.89 -11.19 -0.72
CA ALA A 6 -8.69 -10.37 -0.68
C ALA A 6 -8.24 -10.25 0.78
N GLN A 7 -7.00 -10.64 1.06
CA GLN A 7 -6.44 -10.51 2.40
C GLN A 7 -5.92 -9.09 2.57
N ASN A 8 -6.31 -8.42 3.65
CA ASN A 8 -5.78 -7.09 3.97
C ASN A 8 -4.61 -7.23 4.94
N LYS A 9 -3.47 -6.62 4.62
CA LYS A 9 -2.31 -6.52 5.50
C LYS A 9 -2.08 -5.06 5.88
N ILE A 10 -2.15 -4.77 7.17
CA ILE A 10 -1.86 -3.42 7.69
C ILE A 10 -0.35 -3.17 7.63
N VAL A 11 0.02 -1.97 7.18
CA VAL A 11 1.39 -1.48 7.12
C VAL A 11 1.43 -0.14 7.86
N ASP A 12 1.88 -0.18 9.09
CA ASP A 12 1.80 0.93 10.06
C ASP A 12 3.18 1.32 10.62
N SER A 13 4.25 0.75 10.05
CA SER A 13 5.62 1.04 10.42
C SER A 13 6.53 1.14 9.20
N VAL A 14 7.61 1.91 9.35
CA VAL A 14 8.62 2.10 8.29
C VAL A 14 9.26 0.77 7.88
N VAL A 15 9.47 -0.14 8.83
CA VAL A 15 10.01 -1.48 8.54
C VAL A 15 9.10 -2.24 7.59
N LEU A 16 7.79 -2.23 7.84
CA LEU A 16 6.83 -2.91 6.96
C LEU A 16 6.71 -2.25 5.57
N ILE A 17 6.92 -0.93 5.47
CA ILE A 17 7.04 -0.26 4.17
C ILE A 17 8.28 -0.75 3.43
N GLN A 18 9.43 -0.80 4.12
CA GLN A 18 10.69 -1.27 3.53
C GLN A 18 10.56 -2.72 3.04
N ASP A 19 9.98 -3.60 3.86
CA ASP A 19 9.71 -4.99 3.49
C ASP A 19 8.84 -5.09 2.22
N LEU A 20 7.79 -4.26 2.13
CA LEU A 20 6.90 -4.21 0.96
C LEU A 20 7.66 -3.73 -0.29
N VAL A 21 8.45 -2.67 -0.15
CA VAL A 21 9.26 -2.14 -1.27
C VAL A 21 10.28 -3.19 -1.72
N GLU A 22 10.97 -3.86 -0.79
CA GLU A 22 11.94 -4.91 -1.08
C GLU A 22 11.30 -6.12 -1.81
N ASP A 23 10.11 -6.56 -1.36
CA ASP A 23 9.34 -7.61 -2.05
C ASP A 23 8.97 -7.19 -3.49
N ILE A 24 8.60 -5.92 -3.71
CA ILE A 24 8.23 -5.43 -5.04
C ILE A 24 9.45 -5.36 -5.97
N VAL A 25 10.56 -4.80 -5.49
CA VAL A 25 11.76 -4.57 -6.32
C VAL A 25 12.58 -5.83 -6.58
N SER A 26 12.50 -6.82 -5.69
CA SER A 26 13.19 -8.12 -5.87
C SER A 26 12.54 -9.03 -6.91
N ARG A 27 11.33 -8.68 -7.40
CA ARG A 27 10.63 -9.45 -8.43
C ARG A 27 11.36 -9.35 -9.77
N VAL A 28 11.66 -10.52 -10.34
CA VAL A 28 12.39 -10.68 -11.62
C VAL A 28 11.65 -10.03 -12.81
N ARG A 29 10.33 -9.86 -12.71
CA ARG A 29 9.50 -9.23 -13.74
C ARG A 29 8.93 -7.92 -13.22
N LYS A 30 8.77 -6.94 -14.10
CA LYS A 30 8.02 -5.72 -13.80
C LYS A 30 6.65 -6.09 -13.26
N SER A 31 6.36 -5.66 -12.04
CA SER A 31 5.07 -5.88 -11.41
C SER A 31 4.12 -4.76 -11.84
N LEU A 32 2.88 -5.13 -12.17
CA LEU A 32 1.78 -4.17 -12.17
C LEU A 32 1.48 -3.84 -10.70
N ILE A 33 1.37 -2.55 -10.40
CA ILE A 33 1.09 -2.05 -9.05
C ILE A 33 -0.17 -1.21 -9.17
N PHE A 34 -1.20 -1.57 -8.40
CA PHE A 34 -2.42 -0.79 -8.27
C PHE A 34 -2.34 -0.04 -6.96
N VAL A 35 -2.56 1.27 -7.01
CA VAL A 35 -2.52 2.17 -5.87
C VAL A 35 -3.84 2.92 -5.80
N ASP A 36 -4.43 2.96 -4.61
CA ASP A 36 -5.57 3.81 -4.28
C ASP A 36 -5.24 4.66 -3.05
N LEU A 37 -5.81 5.86 -2.98
CA LEU A 37 -5.51 6.85 -1.96
C LEU A 37 -6.80 7.38 -1.32
N ASP A 38 -6.87 7.30 0.00
CA ASP A 38 -7.94 7.87 0.81
C ASP A 38 -7.37 8.97 1.72
N GLY A 39 -8.13 10.06 1.90
CA GLY A 39 -7.65 11.17 2.71
C GLY A 39 -8.66 12.30 2.87
N VAL A 40 -8.20 13.38 3.50
CA VAL A 40 -9.00 14.58 3.74
C VAL A 40 -8.61 15.65 2.72
N ASN A 41 -9.59 16.10 1.93
CA ASN A 41 -9.41 17.13 0.92
C ASN A 41 -8.25 16.83 -0.05
N LEU A 42 -8.11 15.58 -0.54
CA LEU A 42 -7.06 15.10 -1.45
C LEU A 42 -6.86 16.03 -2.66
N SER A 43 -6.04 17.05 -2.46
CA SER A 43 -5.80 18.18 -3.33
C SER A 43 -4.47 18.81 -2.89
N ARG A 44 -4.21 20.08 -3.24
CA ARG A 44 -2.91 20.73 -2.98
C ARG A 44 -2.53 20.79 -1.50
N ASP A 45 -3.50 21.06 -0.65
CA ASP A 45 -3.29 21.31 0.79
C ASP A 45 -3.97 20.22 1.66
N GLY A 46 -4.39 19.12 1.05
CA GLY A 46 -5.00 17.98 1.73
C GLY A 46 -3.96 17.04 2.33
N SER A 47 -4.44 15.98 2.98
CA SER A 47 -3.60 14.90 3.51
C SER A 47 -4.08 13.54 3.02
N VAL A 48 -3.13 12.66 2.72
CA VAL A 48 -3.41 11.23 2.54
C VAL A 48 -3.46 10.60 3.92
N ALA A 49 -4.56 9.90 4.24
CA ALA A 49 -4.74 9.20 5.51
C ALA A 49 -4.44 7.70 5.37
N ILE A 50 -4.84 7.09 4.24
CA ILE A 50 -4.64 5.68 3.96
C ILE A 50 -4.18 5.53 2.51
N MET A 51 -3.21 4.66 2.26
CA MET A 51 -2.82 4.23 0.93
C MET A 51 -3.00 2.72 0.80
N GLN A 52 -3.64 2.28 -0.27
CA GLN A 52 -3.84 0.86 -0.54
C GLN A 52 -2.99 0.42 -1.72
N VAL A 53 -2.22 -0.66 -1.57
CA VAL A 53 -1.33 -1.19 -2.60
C VAL A 53 -1.61 -2.66 -2.86
N LEU A 54 -1.97 -2.99 -4.11
CA LEU A 54 -2.14 -4.36 -4.59
C LEU A 54 -1.09 -4.66 -5.67
N VAL A 55 -0.36 -5.75 -5.48
CA VAL A 55 0.68 -6.20 -6.41
C VAL A 55 0.41 -7.65 -6.85
N PRO A 56 -0.29 -7.85 -7.99
CA PRO A 56 -0.56 -9.18 -8.51
C PRO A 56 0.72 -10.00 -8.75
N PRO A 57 0.63 -11.34 -8.74
CA PRO A 57 -0.60 -12.13 -8.59
C PRO A 57 -1.04 -12.32 -7.13
N ASN A 58 -0.34 -11.74 -6.15
CA ASN A 58 -0.71 -11.84 -4.75
C ASN A 58 -2.04 -11.08 -4.53
N PRO A 59 -3.10 -11.73 -4.02
CA PRO A 59 -4.39 -11.08 -3.76
C PRO A 59 -4.38 -10.22 -2.47
N THR A 60 -3.21 -10.07 -1.82
CA THR A 60 -3.08 -9.25 -0.61
C THR A 60 -3.06 -7.76 -0.95
N VAL A 61 -3.99 -7.02 -0.34
CA VAL A 61 -3.99 -5.55 -0.35
C VAL A 61 -3.23 -5.06 0.88
N HIS A 62 -2.17 -4.31 0.66
CA HIS A 62 -1.41 -3.65 1.73
C HIS A 62 -2.08 -2.32 2.03
N VAL A 63 -2.64 -2.19 3.24
CA VAL A 63 -3.31 -0.98 3.70
C VAL A 63 -2.31 -0.23 4.58
N ILE A 64 -1.76 0.84 4.04
CA ILE A 64 -0.71 1.65 4.64
C ILE A 64 -1.36 2.81 5.40
N ASP A 65 -1.14 2.86 6.71
CA ASP A 65 -1.66 3.92 7.58
C ASP A 65 -0.75 5.15 7.49
N MET A 66 -1.00 5.99 6.48
CA MET A 66 -0.26 7.22 6.24
C MET A 66 -0.47 8.25 7.36
N ASN A 67 -1.61 8.19 8.04
CA ASN A 67 -1.88 9.05 9.18
C ASN A 67 -1.07 8.67 10.43
N LEU A 68 -0.74 7.39 10.65
CA LEU A 68 0.19 7.01 11.71
C LEU A 68 1.64 7.30 11.32
N LEU A 69 1.99 7.01 10.07
CA LEU A 69 3.36 7.14 9.56
C LEU A 69 3.81 8.59 9.35
N GLN A 70 2.87 9.49 9.06
CA GLN A 70 3.11 10.91 8.83
C GLN A 70 4.25 11.13 7.82
N ASP A 71 5.25 11.93 8.18
CA ASP A 71 6.41 12.29 7.36
C ASP A 71 7.29 11.09 6.98
N LYS A 72 7.17 9.96 7.67
CA LYS A 72 7.94 8.74 7.39
C LYS A 72 7.31 7.87 6.30
N GLY A 73 6.08 8.17 5.89
CA GLY A 73 5.40 7.46 4.81
C GLY A 73 5.72 7.99 3.40
N PHE A 74 6.42 9.13 3.29
CA PHE A 74 6.71 9.83 2.04
C PHE A 74 8.14 9.61 1.54
#